data_AF-A0A955E6N8-F1
#
_entry.id   AF-A0A955E6N8-F1
#
_cell.length_a   1.000
_cell.length_b   1.000
_cell.length_c   1.000
_cell.angle_alpha   90.00
_cell.angle_beta   90.00
_cell.angle_gamma   90.00
#
_symmetry.space_group_name_H-M   'P 1'
#
loop_
_entity.id
_entity.type
_entity.pdbx_description
1 polymer ?
#
loop_
_entity_poly.entity_id
_entity_poly.type
_entity_poly.pdbx_seq_one_letter_code
_entity_poly.pdbx_strand_id
1 'polypeptide(L)'
;RASPKAAEDAGIEAMAEGRYLDAAEAFAAYIKIRPESFVGYYNLSAAMSRAGELDASQIAMTKALELGFTDRKQLMRDGDLAALRETEFFRSVMDAWDELIETRRKVDLQTVSQLITLKKQLRTSDDHRVELVSAHGEVATDQSLAEMDLLAQWAAENLFAAQADPAFLEGLPWVMVVLPDKTGFARWAVTVFGPGVRGSISSVGGAYEHQDRRLVAQDLGATFRHEFLHVLHWRDMNDRGQAHAPWVQEGLASLVEDYDMGDDRLVPVASWRTNIVKRLRDVRRLTPIEELAHTEMEQFTSSRPLAKYAQARAVMLFLLDHGRLGAFYNEYTKGISEDPSGVLALKRAMGMELDQIEEAYEAWIDALPAVPETGSDLSATLGIGITTGEGDGVVVESLTSAARRRTGLHTGEVITAINGRPTRDLFEFIRVLGSYSAGQSVTLTTRRGIKFSEVQVELLER
;
A
#
# COMPACT_ATOMS: atom_id res chain seq x y z
N ARG A 1 -7.63 -9.30 -31.85
CA ARG A 1 -8.60 -8.84 -30.82
C ARG A 1 -7.90 -7.71 -30.07
N ALA A 2 -8.57 -6.58 -29.84
CA ALA A 2 -8.01 -5.49 -29.04
C ALA A 2 -7.73 -5.98 -27.60
N SER A 3 -6.68 -5.45 -26.95
CA SER A 3 -6.45 -5.66 -25.52
C SER A 3 -7.50 -4.89 -24.70
N PRO A 4 -7.75 -5.25 -23.42
CA PRO A 4 -8.61 -4.46 -22.55
C PRO A 4 -8.23 -2.97 -22.53
N LYS A 5 -6.94 -2.68 -22.33
CA LYS A 5 -6.40 -1.31 -22.30
C LYS A 5 -6.69 -0.56 -23.60
N ALA A 6 -6.48 -1.18 -24.76
CA ALA A 6 -6.75 -0.53 -26.04
C ALA A 6 -8.25 -0.24 -26.25
N ALA A 7 -9.15 -1.11 -25.75
CA ALA A 7 -10.59 -0.86 -25.81
C ALA A 7 -11.02 0.27 -24.86
N GLU A 8 -10.41 0.34 -23.68
CA GLU A 8 -10.63 1.40 -22.70
C GLU A 8 -10.13 2.76 -23.22
N ASP A 9 -8.88 2.81 -23.70
CA ASP A 9 -8.25 4.02 -24.25
C ASP A 9 -9.09 4.58 -25.43
N ALA A 10 -9.55 3.71 -26.34
CA ALA A 10 -10.41 4.12 -27.45
C ALA A 10 -11.77 4.69 -27.00
N GLY A 11 -12.35 4.13 -25.92
CA GLY A 11 -13.58 4.66 -25.34
C GLY A 11 -13.38 6.02 -24.69
N ILE A 12 -12.28 6.20 -23.95
CA ILE A 12 -11.90 7.47 -23.32
C ILE A 12 -11.66 8.54 -24.38
N GLU A 13 -10.94 8.22 -25.45
CA GLU A 13 -10.70 9.13 -26.59
C GLU A 13 -12.02 9.55 -27.24
N ALA A 14 -12.92 8.60 -27.53
CA ALA A 14 -14.22 8.90 -28.12
C ALA A 14 -15.12 9.76 -27.19
N MET A 15 -15.05 9.56 -25.87
CA MET A 15 -15.71 10.44 -24.89
C MET A 15 -15.19 11.87 -24.99
N ALA A 16 -13.87 12.06 -25.04
CA ALA A 16 -13.24 13.38 -25.13
C ALA A 16 -13.60 14.11 -26.44
N GLU A 17 -13.81 13.37 -27.53
CA GLU A 17 -14.23 13.91 -28.83
C GLU A 17 -15.76 14.13 -28.95
N GLY A 18 -16.54 13.77 -27.93
CA GLY A 18 -18.00 13.86 -27.96
C GLY A 18 -18.69 12.79 -28.81
N ARG A 19 -17.98 11.73 -29.22
CA ARG A 19 -18.51 10.60 -29.99
C ARG A 19 -19.06 9.52 -29.06
N TYR A 20 -20.13 9.84 -28.34
CA TYR A 20 -20.62 9.01 -27.23
C TYR A 20 -21.07 7.60 -27.62
N LEU A 21 -21.68 7.41 -28.80
CA LEU A 21 -22.08 6.07 -29.25
C LEU A 21 -20.86 5.21 -29.63
N ASP A 22 -19.84 5.81 -30.24
CA ASP A 22 -18.57 5.12 -30.53
C ASP A 22 -17.85 4.74 -29.22
N ALA A 23 -17.88 5.63 -28.22
CA ALA A 23 -17.36 5.34 -26.89
C ALA A 23 -18.10 4.16 -26.24
N ALA A 24 -19.43 4.12 -26.35
CA ALA A 24 -20.24 3.02 -25.85
C ALA A 24 -19.90 1.67 -26.53
N GLU A 25 -19.63 1.66 -27.84
CA GLU A 25 -19.17 0.46 -28.55
C GLU A 25 -17.81 -0.02 -28.05
N ALA A 26 -16.88 0.90 -27.81
CA ALA A 26 -15.56 0.60 -27.25
C ALA A 26 -15.65 0.03 -25.83
N PHE A 27 -16.46 0.63 -24.95
CA PHE A 27 -16.69 0.11 -23.61
C PHE A 27 -17.44 -1.23 -23.62
N ALA A 28 -18.37 -1.45 -24.56
CA ALA A 28 -18.99 -2.76 -24.76
C ALA A 28 -17.97 -3.81 -25.23
N ALA A 29 -16.96 -3.43 -26.03
CA ALA A 29 -15.86 -4.31 -26.38
C ALA A 29 -14.97 -4.62 -25.17
N TYR A 30 -14.70 -3.64 -24.31
CA TYR A 30 -14.02 -3.86 -23.03
C TYR A 30 -14.76 -4.87 -22.15
N ILE A 31 -16.08 -4.68 -21.96
CA ILE A 31 -16.95 -5.57 -21.17
C ILE A 31 -16.91 -7.01 -21.68
N LYS A 32 -16.83 -7.22 -23.00
CA LYS A 32 -16.70 -8.59 -23.56
C LYS A 32 -15.40 -9.28 -23.16
N ILE A 33 -14.35 -8.51 -22.85
CA ILE A 33 -13.04 -9.03 -22.43
C ILE A 33 -12.97 -9.14 -20.90
N ARG A 34 -13.58 -8.19 -20.18
CA ARG A 34 -13.57 -8.04 -18.72
C ARG A 34 -14.99 -7.91 -18.16
N PRO A 35 -15.85 -8.93 -18.31
CA PRO A 35 -17.26 -8.84 -17.87
C PRO A 35 -17.43 -8.73 -16.34
N GLU A 36 -16.38 -9.04 -15.58
CA GLU A 36 -16.30 -8.95 -14.12
C GLU A 36 -15.96 -7.55 -13.61
N SER A 37 -15.40 -6.67 -14.44
CA SER A 37 -14.97 -5.33 -14.03
C SER A 37 -16.12 -4.33 -14.13
N PHE A 38 -16.40 -3.59 -13.05
CA PHE A 38 -17.38 -2.51 -13.08
C PHE A 38 -16.96 -1.36 -14.01
N VAL A 39 -15.66 -1.18 -14.28
CA VAL A 39 -15.10 -0.03 -15.02
C VAL A 39 -15.75 0.12 -16.39
N GLY A 40 -15.84 -0.98 -17.13
CA GLY A 40 -16.48 -0.98 -18.46
C GLY A 40 -17.95 -0.58 -18.40
N TYR A 41 -18.69 -1.05 -17.39
CA TYR A 41 -20.10 -0.71 -17.22
C TYR A 41 -20.33 0.72 -16.73
N TYR A 42 -19.47 1.23 -15.86
CA TYR A 42 -19.49 2.62 -15.41
C TYR A 42 -19.27 3.56 -16.60
N ASN A 43 -18.21 3.32 -17.38
CA ASN A 43 -17.87 4.13 -18.54
C ASN A 43 -18.93 4.02 -19.65
N LEU A 44 -19.52 2.83 -19.85
CA LEU A 44 -20.67 2.67 -20.74
C LEU A 44 -21.88 3.49 -20.25
N SER A 45 -22.14 3.52 -18.94
CA SER A 45 -23.21 4.34 -18.37
C SER A 45 -22.99 5.82 -18.61
N ALA A 46 -21.76 6.31 -18.43
CA ALA A 46 -21.36 7.68 -18.72
C ALA A 46 -21.57 8.04 -20.20
N ALA A 47 -21.09 7.19 -21.12
CA ALA A 47 -21.28 7.37 -22.56
C ALA A 47 -22.77 7.42 -22.94
N MET A 48 -23.58 6.49 -22.42
CA MET A 48 -25.02 6.45 -22.69
C MET A 48 -25.76 7.65 -22.08
N SER A 49 -25.35 8.13 -20.91
CA SER A 49 -25.90 9.33 -20.30
C SER A 49 -25.68 10.55 -21.20
N ARG A 50 -24.47 10.68 -21.76
CA ARG A 50 -24.12 11.75 -22.70
C ARG A 50 -24.79 11.64 -24.06
N ALA A 51 -25.08 10.43 -24.51
CA ALA A 51 -25.88 10.18 -25.70
C ALA A 51 -27.38 10.49 -25.51
N GLY A 52 -27.85 10.70 -24.27
CA GLY A 52 -29.28 10.88 -23.95
C GLY A 52 -30.05 9.56 -23.85
N GLU A 53 -29.36 8.42 -23.95
CA GLU A 53 -29.92 7.07 -23.87
C GLU A 53 -30.03 6.64 -22.39
N LEU A 54 -30.91 7.29 -21.64
CA LEU A 54 -30.98 7.18 -20.18
C LEU A 54 -31.35 5.76 -19.70
N ASP A 55 -32.20 5.03 -20.41
CA ASP A 55 -32.55 3.65 -20.03
C ASP A 55 -31.32 2.72 -20.14
N ALA A 56 -30.53 2.85 -21.20
CA ALA A 56 -29.29 2.10 -21.37
C ALA A 56 -28.25 2.52 -20.32
N SER A 57 -28.17 3.82 -20.00
CA SER A 57 -27.30 4.35 -18.95
C SER A 57 -27.64 3.76 -17.57
N GLN A 58 -28.92 3.66 -17.21
CA GLN A 58 -29.38 3.07 -15.95
C GLN A 58 -29.06 1.57 -15.86
N ILE A 59 -29.24 0.81 -16.95
CA ILE A 59 -28.91 -0.62 -17.00
C ILE A 59 -27.40 -0.81 -16.76
N ALA A 60 -26.57 -0.02 -17.45
CA ALA A 60 -25.12 -0.08 -17.30
C ALA A 60 -24.68 0.34 -15.89
N MET A 61 -25.26 1.40 -15.31
CA MET A 61 -24.95 1.84 -13.95
C MET A 61 -25.34 0.79 -12.91
N THR A 62 -26.54 0.20 -13.04
CA THR A 62 -26.97 -0.92 -12.17
C THR A 62 -25.93 -2.02 -12.17
N LYS A 63 -25.41 -2.38 -13.36
CA LYS A 63 -24.39 -3.42 -13.45
C LYS A 63 -23.06 -3.01 -12.83
N ALA A 64 -22.65 -1.74 -12.97
CA ALA A 64 -21.44 -1.23 -12.32
C ALA A 64 -21.54 -1.31 -10.78
N LEU A 65 -22.69 -0.93 -10.22
CA LEU A 65 -22.98 -1.01 -8.79
C LEU A 65 -22.96 -2.46 -8.29
N GLU A 66 -23.62 -3.39 -9.00
CA GLU A 66 -23.59 -4.83 -8.69
C GLU A 66 -22.15 -5.39 -8.67
N LEU A 67 -21.30 -4.91 -9.57
CA LEU A 67 -19.92 -5.37 -9.75
C LEU A 67 -18.92 -4.67 -8.81
N GLY A 68 -19.36 -3.77 -7.92
CA GLY A 68 -18.51 -3.23 -6.86
C GLY A 68 -18.22 -1.74 -6.93
N PHE A 69 -18.79 -1.00 -7.89
CA PHE A 69 -18.66 0.45 -7.88
C PHE A 69 -19.32 1.04 -6.63
N THR A 70 -18.55 1.78 -5.83
CA THR A 70 -18.98 2.30 -4.51
C THR A 70 -18.44 3.71 -4.22
N ASP A 71 -18.06 4.47 -5.25
CA ASP A 71 -17.58 5.85 -5.08
C ASP A 71 -18.71 6.88 -5.28
N ARG A 72 -19.33 7.28 -4.17
CA ARG A 72 -20.42 8.26 -4.17
C ARG A 72 -19.98 9.62 -4.72
N LYS A 73 -18.79 10.07 -4.34
CA LYS A 73 -18.28 11.41 -4.71
C LYS A 73 -18.01 11.48 -6.21
N GLN A 74 -17.48 10.39 -6.79
CA GLN A 74 -17.32 10.28 -8.24
C GLN A 74 -18.67 10.37 -8.97
N LEU A 75 -19.72 9.65 -8.53
CA LEU A 75 -21.06 9.76 -9.14
C LEU A 75 -21.61 11.18 -9.14
N MET A 76 -21.34 11.94 -8.08
CA MET A 76 -21.81 13.31 -7.95
C MET A 76 -20.99 14.30 -8.78
N ARG A 77 -19.67 14.11 -8.87
CA ARG A 77 -18.76 15.03 -9.58
C ARG A 77 -18.69 14.78 -11.08
N ASP A 78 -18.84 13.53 -11.52
CA ASP A 78 -18.63 13.17 -12.92
C ASP A 78 -19.61 13.93 -13.84
N GLY A 79 -19.09 14.85 -14.66
CA GLY A 79 -19.89 15.64 -15.58
C GLY A 79 -20.66 14.78 -16.59
N ASP A 80 -20.14 13.59 -16.91
CA ASP A 80 -20.72 12.73 -17.93
C ASP A 80 -22.04 12.09 -17.49
N LEU A 81 -22.25 11.98 -16.17
CA LEU A 81 -23.46 11.44 -15.56
C LEU A 81 -24.53 12.50 -15.27
N ALA A 82 -24.35 13.75 -15.71
CA ALA A 82 -25.28 14.85 -15.39
C ALA A 82 -26.73 14.55 -15.77
N ALA A 83 -26.98 13.95 -16.93
CA ALA A 83 -28.34 13.61 -17.34
C ALA A 83 -28.90 12.41 -16.55
N LEU A 84 -28.05 11.44 -16.19
CA LEU A 84 -28.45 10.31 -15.34
C LEU A 84 -28.86 10.78 -13.94
N ARG A 85 -28.16 11.78 -13.38
CA ARG A 85 -28.43 12.34 -12.05
C ARG A 85 -29.83 12.92 -11.88
N GLU A 86 -30.47 13.36 -12.97
CA GLU A 86 -31.82 13.91 -12.95
C GLU A 86 -32.92 12.84 -12.95
N THR A 87 -32.56 11.57 -13.11
CA THR A 87 -33.51 10.45 -13.17
C THR A 87 -34.00 10.02 -11.78
N GLU A 88 -35.19 9.40 -11.74
CA GLU A 88 -35.70 8.78 -10.52
C GLU A 88 -34.83 7.60 -10.06
N PHE A 89 -34.24 6.87 -11.01
CA PHE A 89 -33.26 5.83 -10.72
C PHE A 89 -32.12 6.38 -9.86
N PHE A 90 -31.49 7.49 -10.26
CA PHE A 90 -30.37 8.03 -9.50
C PHE A 90 -30.76 8.46 -8.09
N ARG A 91 -31.93 9.09 -7.93
CA ARG A 91 -32.48 9.42 -6.60
C ARG A 91 -32.62 8.16 -5.73
N SER A 92 -33.21 7.10 -6.26
CA SER A 92 -33.36 5.83 -5.53
C SER A 92 -32.04 5.18 -5.15
N VAL A 93 -31.00 5.26 -6.00
CA VAL A 93 -29.66 4.76 -5.70
C VAL A 93 -29.02 5.57 -4.57
N MET A 94 -29.18 6.90 -4.57
CA MET A 94 -28.66 7.76 -3.51
C MET A 94 -29.40 7.56 -2.18
N ASP A 95 -30.73 7.39 -2.20
CA ASP A 95 -31.53 7.12 -1.01
C ASP A 95 -31.18 5.77 -0.37
N ALA A 96 -30.82 4.77 -1.19
CA ALA A 96 -30.42 3.44 -0.74
C ALA A 96 -28.89 3.25 -0.61
N TRP A 97 -28.10 4.33 -0.65
CA TRP A 97 -26.65 4.25 -0.78
C TRP A 97 -25.98 3.48 0.37
N ASP A 98 -26.36 3.76 1.62
CA ASP A 98 -25.77 3.10 2.79
C ASP A 98 -26.11 1.60 2.82
N GLU A 99 -27.32 1.22 2.40
CA GLU A 99 -27.72 -0.19 2.27
C GLU A 99 -26.92 -0.90 1.16
N LEU A 100 -26.63 -0.20 0.06
CA LEU A 100 -25.77 -0.70 -1.02
C LEU A 100 -24.35 -0.96 -0.51
N ILE A 101 -23.77 -0.02 0.24
CA ILE A 101 -22.42 -0.18 0.82
C ILE A 101 -22.37 -1.37 1.80
N GLU A 102 -23.36 -1.52 2.68
CA GLU A 102 -23.41 -2.64 3.62
C GLU A 102 -23.67 -3.99 2.95
N THR A 103 -24.48 -4.01 1.89
CA THR A 103 -24.67 -5.22 1.06
C THR A 103 -23.36 -5.61 0.40
N ARG A 104 -22.64 -4.62 -0.17
CA ARG A 104 -21.37 -4.85 -0.85
C ARG A 104 -20.29 -5.36 0.11
N ARG A 105 -20.16 -4.73 1.29
CA ARG A 105 -19.30 -5.19 2.39
C ARG A 105 -19.48 -6.68 2.68
N LYS A 106 -20.72 -7.16 2.81
CA LYS A 106 -21.01 -8.58 3.12
C LYS A 106 -20.59 -9.52 1.99
N VAL A 107 -20.86 -9.14 0.74
CA VAL A 107 -20.47 -9.91 -0.45
C VAL A 107 -18.94 -9.98 -0.57
N ASP A 108 -18.26 -8.85 -0.37
CA ASP A 108 -16.80 -8.78 -0.41
C ASP A 108 -16.18 -9.61 0.69
N LEU A 109 -16.66 -9.47 1.93
CA LEU A 109 -16.18 -10.23 3.08
C LEU A 109 -16.33 -11.75 2.84
N GLN A 110 -17.47 -12.18 2.28
CA GLN A 110 -17.68 -13.58 1.92
C GLN A 110 -16.70 -14.05 0.86
N THR A 111 -16.42 -13.21 -0.14
CA THR A 111 -15.51 -13.51 -1.25
C THR A 111 -14.08 -13.64 -0.76
N VAL A 112 -13.56 -12.64 -0.04
CA VAL A 112 -12.17 -12.65 0.44
C VAL A 112 -11.93 -13.70 1.52
N SER A 113 -12.96 -14.09 2.28
CA SER A 113 -12.87 -15.17 3.26
C SER A 113 -12.46 -16.51 2.63
N GLN A 114 -12.68 -16.71 1.32
CA GLN A 114 -12.28 -17.92 0.60
C GLN A 114 -10.77 -18.01 0.35
N LEU A 115 -10.04 -16.92 0.55
CA LEU A 115 -8.58 -16.90 0.52
C LEU A 115 -7.95 -17.48 1.79
N ILE A 116 -8.71 -17.63 2.88
CA ILE A 116 -8.22 -18.23 4.12
C ILE A 116 -8.51 -19.72 4.11
N THR A 117 -7.48 -20.55 4.12
CA THR A 117 -7.61 -22.02 4.17
C THR A 117 -7.44 -22.59 5.58
N LEU A 118 -6.85 -21.81 6.49
CA LEU A 118 -6.67 -22.12 7.90
C LEU A 118 -7.82 -21.59 8.77
N LYS A 119 -7.68 -21.69 10.10
CA LYS A 119 -8.65 -21.10 11.04
C LYS A 119 -8.64 -19.57 10.90
N LYS A 120 -9.70 -19.06 10.27
CA LYS A 120 -9.92 -17.62 10.05
C LYS A 120 -10.11 -16.84 11.35
N GLN A 121 -9.44 -15.70 11.43
CA GLN A 121 -9.73 -14.60 12.33
C GLN A 121 -10.42 -13.46 11.58
N LEU A 122 -11.38 -12.82 12.23
CA LEU A 122 -12.10 -11.66 11.71
C LEU A 122 -12.00 -10.51 12.70
N ARG A 123 -11.77 -9.31 12.22
CA ARG A 123 -11.93 -8.05 12.94
C ARG A 123 -12.61 -7.04 12.05
N THR A 124 -13.43 -6.21 12.64
CA THR A 124 -14.03 -5.05 11.99
C THR A 124 -13.45 -3.82 12.68
N SER A 125 -12.99 -2.84 11.90
CA SER A 125 -12.68 -1.50 12.38
C SER A 125 -13.62 -0.52 11.69
N ASP A 126 -14.58 0.01 12.46
CA ASP A 126 -15.42 1.11 11.99
C ASP A 126 -14.59 2.39 11.82
N ASP A 127 -13.65 2.63 12.75
CA ASP A 127 -12.73 3.77 12.76
C ASP A 127 -11.83 3.85 11.53
N HIS A 128 -11.64 2.74 10.81
CA HIS A 128 -10.94 2.71 9.53
C HIS A 128 -11.79 2.22 8.38
N ARG A 129 -13.09 1.91 8.57
CA ARG A 129 -13.94 1.25 7.56
C ARG A 129 -13.25 0.02 6.93
N VAL A 130 -12.72 -0.86 7.76
CA VAL A 130 -11.96 -2.05 7.35
C VAL A 130 -12.57 -3.33 7.89
N GLU A 131 -12.65 -4.34 7.03
CA GLU A 131 -12.81 -5.73 7.44
C GLU A 131 -11.48 -6.47 7.31
N LEU A 132 -10.91 -6.89 8.44
CA LEU A 132 -9.67 -7.66 8.49
C LEU A 132 -9.97 -9.15 8.56
N VAL A 133 -9.46 -9.88 7.58
CA VAL A 133 -9.60 -11.32 7.42
C VAL A 133 -8.22 -11.97 7.43
N SER A 134 -7.90 -12.71 8.48
CA SER A 134 -6.53 -13.18 8.73
C SER A 134 -6.46 -14.69 8.94
N ALA A 135 -5.44 -15.32 8.37
CA ALA A 135 -5.05 -16.70 8.64
C ALA A 135 -4.13 -16.83 9.86
N HIS A 136 -3.61 -15.71 10.38
CA HIS A 136 -2.75 -15.70 11.55
C HIS A 136 -3.55 -15.93 12.84
N GLY A 137 -2.83 -16.15 13.95
CA GLY A 137 -3.44 -16.23 15.28
C GLY A 137 -4.06 -14.90 15.73
N GLU A 138 -4.82 -14.95 16.83
CA GLU A 138 -5.50 -13.78 17.42
C GLU A 138 -4.53 -12.63 17.69
N VAL A 139 -3.40 -12.91 18.35
CA VAL A 139 -2.39 -11.88 18.69
C VAL A 139 -1.85 -11.16 17.46
N ALA A 140 -1.44 -11.89 16.42
CA ALA A 140 -0.93 -11.27 15.19
C ALA A 140 -2.03 -10.48 14.46
N THR A 141 -3.26 -10.99 14.45
CA THR A 141 -4.41 -10.28 13.87
C THR A 141 -4.69 -8.97 14.60
N ASP A 142 -4.69 -8.99 15.94
CA ASP A 142 -4.90 -7.79 16.75
C ASP A 142 -3.75 -6.79 16.57
N GLN A 143 -2.51 -7.27 16.45
CA GLN A 143 -1.37 -6.43 16.13
C GLN A 143 -1.46 -5.78 14.75
N SER A 144 -2.04 -6.46 13.76
CA SER A 144 -2.26 -5.87 12.42
C SER A 144 -3.25 -4.71 12.49
N LEU A 145 -4.25 -4.80 13.37
CA LEU A 145 -5.21 -3.73 13.61
C LEU A 145 -4.54 -2.52 14.26
N ALA A 146 -3.75 -2.75 15.31
CA ALA A 146 -2.97 -1.70 15.97
C ALA A 146 -1.95 -1.04 15.02
N GLU A 147 -1.37 -1.81 14.10
CA GLU A 147 -0.49 -1.29 13.05
C GLU A 147 -1.22 -0.33 12.11
N MET A 148 -2.44 -0.68 11.68
CA MET A 148 -3.30 0.20 10.88
C MET A 148 -3.65 1.48 11.64
N ASP A 149 -3.99 1.38 12.94
CA ASP A 149 -4.28 2.55 13.78
C ASP A 149 -3.08 3.51 13.82
N LEU A 150 -1.88 2.97 14.07
CA LEU A 150 -0.65 3.75 14.13
C LEU A 150 -0.34 4.45 12.81
N LEU A 151 -0.45 3.73 11.69
CA LEU A 151 -0.23 4.27 10.35
C LEU A 151 -1.26 5.35 9.99
N ALA A 152 -2.54 5.13 10.30
CA ALA A 152 -3.61 6.08 10.03
C ALA A 152 -3.42 7.37 10.83
N GLN A 153 -3.04 7.26 12.11
CA GLN A 153 -2.72 8.42 12.94
C GLN A 153 -1.54 9.21 12.34
N TRP A 154 -0.43 8.53 12.02
CA TRP A 154 0.74 9.18 11.43
C TRP A 154 0.39 9.87 10.09
N ALA A 155 -0.38 9.20 9.24
CA ALA A 155 -0.76 9.72 7.93
C ALA A 155 -1.70 10.92 8.06
N ALA A 156 -2.64 10.91 9.00
CA ALA A 156 -3.51 12.05 9.25
C ALA A 156 -2.75 13.26 9.81
N GLU A 157 -1.75 13.05 10.67
CA GLU A 157 -0.90 14.13 11.19
C GLU A 157 0.00 14.77 10.11
N ASN A 158 0.47 13.99 9.13
CA ASN A 158 1.51 14.44 8.20
C ASN A 158 1.03 14.71 6.76
N LEU A 159 -0.05 14.07 6.30
CA LEU A 159 -0.45 14.04 4.89
C LEU A 159 -1.96 14.28 4.69
N PHE A 160 -2.79 13.39 5.26
CA PHE A 160 -4.22 13.27 4.95
C PHE A 160 -5.09 13.79 6.11
N ALA A 161 -4.89 15.03 6.52
CA ALA A 161 -5.51 15.59 7.74
C ALA A 161 -7.04 15.45 7.82
N ALA A 162 -7.75 15.47 6.69
CA ALA A 162 -9.19 15.27 6.66
C ALA A 162 -9.62 13.90 7.20
N GLN A 163 -8.77 12.88 7.11
CA GLN A 163 -9.08 11.52 7.58
C GLN A 163 -9.01 11.38 9.11
N ALA A 164 -8.52 12.40 9.83
CA ALA A 164 -8.62 12.45 11.29
C ALA A 164 -10.06 12.68 11.78
N ASP A 165 -10.93 13.22 10.92
CA ASP A 165 -12.33 13.47 11.25
C ASP A 165 -13.16 12.20 10.98
N PRO A 166 -13.83 11.61 12.00
CA PRO A 166 -14.73 10.48 11.80
C PRO A 166 -15.81 10.73 10.73
N ALA A 167 -16.24 11.99 10.55
CA ALA A 167 -17.21 12.34 9.52
C ALA A 167 -16.67 12.16 8.09
N PHE A 168 -15.35 12.20 7.89
CA PHE A 168 -14.74 11.90 6.58
C PHE A 168 -14.98 10.45 6.15
N LEU A 169 -14.96 9.53 7.13
CA LEU A 169 -15.12 8.10 6.89
C LEU A 169 -16.59 7.68 6.74
N GLU A 170 -17.52 8.55 7.12
CA GLU A 170 -18.95 8.30 7.00
C GLU A 170 -19.35 8.14 5.52
N GLY A 171 -19.99 7.01 5.21
CA GLY A 171 -20.43 6.68 3.85
C GLY A 171 -19.31 6.24 2.89
N LEU A 172 -18.05 6.14 3.35
CA LEU A 172 -16.99 5.55 2.55
C LEU A 172 -17.18 4.02 2.41
N PRO A 173 -16.77 3.44 1.27
CA PRO A 173 -16.77 1.99 1.10
C PRO A 173 -15.82 1.31 2.08
N TRP A 174 -16.22 0.11 2.49
CA TRP A 174 -15.38 -0.77 3.29
C TRP A 174 -14.21 -1.30 2.49
N VAL A 175 -13.04 -1.40 3.12
CA VAL A 175 -11.84 -2.01 2.54
C VAL A 175 -11.65 -3.39 3.14
N MET A 176 -11.51 -4.40 2.28
CA MET A 176 -11.20 -5.76 2.70
C MET A 176 -9.69 -5.90 2.86
N VAL A 177 -9.22 -6.08 4.09
CA VAL A 177 -7.81 -6.33 4.41
C VAL A 177 -7.63 -7.82 4.65
N VAL A 178 -6.77 -8.47 3.88
CA VAL A 178 -6.62 -9.93 3.86
C VAL A 178 -5.17 -10.31 4.13
N LEU A 179 -4.98 -11.11 5.18
CA LEU A 179 -3.70 -11.74 5.53
C LEU A 179 -3.84 -13.26 5.34
N PRO A 180 -3.72 -13.78 4.10
CA PRO A 180 -3.94 -15.18 3.81
C PRO A 180 -2.76 -16.07 4.23
N ASP A 181 -3.02 -17.36 4.40
CA ASP A 181 -1.95 -18.34 4.46
C ASP A 181 -1.25 -18.48 3.09
N LYS A 182 -0.10 -19.16 3.06
CA LYS A 182 0.70 -19.33 1.83
C LYS A 182 -0.10 -19.89 0.64
N THR A 183 -1.06 -20.78 0.88
CA THR A 183 -1.90 -21.36 -0.18
C THR A 183 -2.88 -20.33 -0.71
N GLY A 184 -3.52 -19.60 0.20
CA GLY A 184 -4.40 -18.48 -0.11
C GLY A 184 -3.71 -17.39 -0.91
N PHE A 185 -2.53 -16.96 -0.43
CA PHE A 185 -1.74 -15.95 -1.10
C PHE A 185 -1.33 -16.39 -2.51
N ALA A 186 -0.82 -17.61 -2.68
CA ALA A 186 -0.41 -18.10 -3.98
C ALA A 186 -1.58 -18.16 -4.97
N ARG A 187 -2.79 -18.51 -4.50
CA ARG A 187 -4.01 -18.50 -5.31
C ARG A 187 -4.39 -17.09 -5.74
N TRP A 188 -4.36 -16.14 -4.81
CA TRP A 188 -4.62 -14.73 -5.08
C TRP A 188 -3.61 -14.16 -6.08
N ALA A 189 -2.31 -14.35 -5.85
CA ALA A 189 -1.25 -13.81 -6.71
C ALA A 189 -1.34 -14.32 -8.15
N VAL A 190 -1.68 -15.61 -8.36
CA VAL A 190 -1.92 -16.16 -9.69
C VAL A 190 -3.15 -15.55 -10.36
N THR A 191 -4.18 -15.20 -9.58
CA THR A 191 -5.41 -14.58 -10.10
C THR A 191 -5.17 -13.14 -10.54
N VAL A 192 -4.44 -12.36 -9.74
CA VAL A 192 -4.20 -10.93 -9.98
C VAL A 192 -3.12 -10.69 -11.02
N PHE A 193 -1.97 -11.38 -10.88
CA PHE A 193 -0.79 -11.12 -11.72
C PHE A 193 -0.59 -12.18 -12.82
N GLY A 194 -1.43 -13.21 -12.86
CA GLY A 194 -1.38 -14.28 -13.85
C GLY A 194 -0.42 -15.43 -13.50
N PRO A 195 -0.41 -16.50 -14.32
CA PRO A 195 0.31 -17.74 -14.02
C PRO A 195 1.84 -17.59 -14.04
N GLY A 196 2.37 -16.56 -14.71
CA GLY A 196 3.81 -16.28 -14.81
C GLY A 196 4.47 -15.92 -13.48
N VAL A 197 3.69 -15.51 -12.49
CA VAL A 197 4.22 -15.13 -11.16
C VAL A 197 4.63 -16.34 -10.33
N ARG A 198 4.24 -17.58 -10.68
CA ARG A 198 4.59 -18.79 -9.89
C ARG A 198 6.09 -18.98 -9.60
N GLY A 199 6.99 -18.45 -10.44
CA GLY A 199 8.45 -18.46 -10.22
C GLY A 199 9.01 -17.22 -9.53
N SER A 200 8.20 -16.17 -9.38
CA SER A 200 8.54 -14.84 -8.84
C SER A 200 7.59 -14.40 -7.71
N ILE A 201 6.81 -15.32 -7.11
CA ILE A 201 5.95 -15.00 -5.93
C ILE A 201 6.80 -14.37 -4.82
N SER A 202 8.09 -14.70 -4.74
CA SER A 202 9.05 -14.08 -3.81
C SER A 202 9.30 -12.59 -4.04
N SER A 203 8.87 -12.00 -5.15
CA SER A 203 8.99 -10.55 -5.42
C SER A 203 7.70 -9.77 -5.17
N VAL A 204 6.58 -10.44 -4.87
CA VAL A 204 5.29 -9.80 -4.59
C VAL A 204 4.90 -10.11 -3.14
N GLY A 205 5.10 -9.13 -2.25
CA GLY A 205 4.70 -9.25 -0.84
C GLY A 205 3.20 -9.02 -0.63
N GLY A 206 2.56 -8.25 -1.51
CA GLY A 206 1.16 -7.84 -1.40
C GLY A 206 0.76 -6.83 -2.46
N ALA A 207 -0.49 -6.38 -2.42
CA ALA A 207 -1.02 -5.26 -3.21
C ALA A 207 -2.32 -4.73 -2.63
N TYR A 208 -2.56 -3.43 -2.81
CA TYR A 208 -3.86 -2.79 -2.73
C TYR A 208 -4.51 -2.67 -4.12
N GLU A 209 -5.59 -3.40 -4.30
CA GLU A 209 -6.41 -3.43 -5.50
C GLU A 209 -7.54 -2.39 -5.35
N HIS A 210 -7.27 -1.14 -5.78
CA HIS A 210 -8.20 -0.02 -5.58
C HIS A 210 -9.62 -0.28 -6.08
N GLN A 211 -9.77 -0.88 -7.27
CA GLN A 211 -11.07 -1.20 -7.85
C GLN A 211 -11.86 -2.19 -6.98
N ASP A 212 -11.19 -3.22 -6.46
CA ASP A 212 -11.80 -4.23 -5.59
C ASP A 212 -11.88 -3.79 -4.12
N ARG A 213 -11.34 -2.61 -3.77
CA ARG A 213 -11.17 -2.13 -2.38
C ARG A 213 -10.54 -3.19 -1.49
N ARG A 214 -9.53 -3.89 -2.00
CA ARG A 214 -8.93 -5.05 -1.35
C ARG A 214 -7.43 -4.88 -1.16
N LEU A 215 -6.96 -5.03 0.07
CA LEU A 215 -5.55 -5.16 0.41
C LEU A 215 -5.26 -6.64 0.69
N VAL A 216 -4.27 -7.22 0.02
CA VAL A 216 -3.74 -8.55 0.36
C VAL A 216 -2.25 -8.46 0.64
N ALA A 217 -1.79 -8.98 1.79
CA ALA A 217 -0.37 -9.00 2.15
C ALA A 217 0.05 -10.36 2.75
N GLN A 218 1.28 -10.79 2.48
CA GLN A 218 1.88 -12.00 3.07
C GLN A 218 2.37 -11.79 4.50
N ASP A 219 2.60 -10.54 4.88
CA ASP A 219 3.20 -10.15 6.14
C ASP A 219 2.36 -9.09 6.87
N LEU A 220 2.74 -8.83 8.11
CA LEU A 220 2.22 -7.75 8.94
C LEU A 220 3.26 -6.60 9.06
N GLY A 221 4.25 -6.59 8.17
CA GLY A 221 5.44 -5.73 8.22
C GLY A 221 5.44 -4.71 7.10
N ALA A 222 6.60 -4.57 6.44
CA ALA A 222 6.82 -3.54 5.43
C ALA A 222 5.76 -3.56 4.32
N THR A 223 5.40 -4.74 3.79
CA THR A 223 4.40 -4.84 2.72
C THR A 223 3.03 -4.40 3.23
N PHE A 224 2.60 -4.90 4.39
CA PHE A 224 1.31 -4.50 4.97
C PHE A 224 1.18 -2.99 5.15
N ARG A 225 2.22 -2.36 5.70
CA ARG A 225 2.29 -0.90 5.92
C ARG A 225 2.20 -0.14 4.59
N HIS A 226 2.96 -0.58 3.59
CA HIS A 226 2.99 -0.01 2.26
C HIS A 226 1.58 0.01 1.64
N GLU A 227 0.94 -1.15 1.59
CA GLU A 227 -0.38 -1.27 0.98
C GLU A 227 -1.48 -0.58 1.78
N PHE A 228 -1.37 -0.54 3.11
CA PHE A 228 -2.33 0.19 3.92
C PHE A 228 -2.20 1.70 3.73
N LEU A 229 -0.98 2.22 3.53
CA LEU A 229 -0.85 3.64 3.16
C LEU A 229 -1.48 3.91 1.79
N HIS A 230 -1.40 2.99 0.83
CA HIS A 230 -2.15 3.12 -0.42
C HIS A 230 -3.67 3.20 -0.19
N VAL A 231 -4.23 2.45 0.76
CA VAL A 231 -5.65 2.58 1.14
C VAL A 231 -5.96 4.02 1.55
N LEU A 232 -5.16 4.59 2.46
CA LEU A 232 -5.35 5.94 2.95
C LEU A 232 -5.14 6.99 1.84
N HIS A 233 -4.11 6.82 1.02
CA HIS A 233 -3.81 7.74 -0.06
C HIS A 233 -4.91 7.74 -1.14
N TRP A 234 -5.43 6.57 -1.50
CA TRP A 234 -6.56 6.46 -2.42
C TRP A 234 -7.86 7.07 -1.88
N ARG A 235 -8.07 7.08 -0.56
CA ARG A 235 -9.20 7.82 0.03
C ARG A 235 -9.08 9.32 -0.21
N ASP A 236 -7.89 9.89 0.01
CA ASP A 236 -7.64 11.31 -0.24
C ASP A 236 -7.71 11.64 -1.75
N MET A 237 -7.12 10.81 -2.60
CA MET A 237 -7.20 10.96 -4.06
C MET A 237 -8.65 10.92 -4.57
N ASN A 238 -9.48 9.99 -4.09
CA ASN A 238 -10.88 9.89 -4.51
C ASN A 238 -11.72 11.09 -4.02
N ASP A 239 -11.52 11.49 -2.76
CA ASP A 239 -12.15 12.68 -2.18
C ASP A 239 -11.88 13.92 -3.05
N ARG A 240 -10.62 14.12 -3.44
CA ARG A 240 -10.20 15.25 -4.28
C ARG A 240 -10.54 15.08 -5.75
N GLY A 241 -10.68 13.84 -6.22
CA GLY A 241 -10.79 13.54 -7.64
C GLY A 241 -9.52 13.68 -8.42
N GLN A 242 -8.42 13.25 -7.81
CA GLN A 242 -7.09 13.40 -8.35
C GLN A 242 -6.47 12.03 -8.56
N ALA A 243 -5.68 11.89 -9.61
CA ALA A 243 -4.70 10.82 -9.75
C ALA A 243 -3.33 11.43 -9.51
N HIS A 244 -2.55 10.87 -8.60
CA HIS A 244 -1.25 11.41 -8.23
C HIS A 244 -0.12 10.74 -9.03
N ALA A 245 1.01 11.42 -9.16
CA ALA A 245 2.17 10.91 -9.89
C ALA A 245 2.71 9.63 -9.23
N PRO A 246 3.24 8.66 -10.00
CA PRO A 246 3.71 7.38 -9.46
C PRO A 246 4.76 7.52 -8.36
N TRP A 247 5.72 8.44 -8.51
CA TRP A 247 6.75 8.65 -7.49
C TRP A 247 6.17 9.21 -6.18
N VAL A 248 5.05 9.93 -6.22
CA VAL A 248 4.35 10.38 -5.02
C VAL A 248 3.64 9.21 -4.36
N GLN A 249 2.87 8.44 -5.11
CA GLN A 249 2.14 7.27 -4.58
C GLN A 249 3.10 6.25 -3.94
N GLU A 250 4.11 5.82 -4.69
CA GLU A 250 5.06 4.79 -4.26
C GLU A 250 6.06 5.34 -3.23
N GLY A 251 6.45 6.61 -3.35
CA GLY A 251 7.34 7.27 -2.40
C GLY A 251 6.72 7.41 -1.01
N LEU A 252 5.43 7.80 -0.95
CA LEU A 252 4.70 7.86 0.32
C LEU A 252 4.50 6.45 0.88
N ALA A 253 4.01 5.50 0.09
CA ALA A 253 3.75 4.13 0.55
C ALA A 253 5.00 3.46 1.10
N SER A 254 6.12 3.62 0.42
CA SER A 254 7.40 3.06 0.86
C SER A 254 8.05 3.81 2.04
N LEU A 255 7.66 5.06 2.32
CA LEU A 255 8.20 5.84 3.43
C LEU A 255 7.96 5.13 4.77
N VAL A 256 6.76 4.61 4.97
CA VAL A 256 6.30 4.01 6.25
C VAL A 256 6.65 2.53 6.41
N GLU A 257 7.26 1.89 5.41
CA GLU A 257 7.68 0.47 5.47
C GLU A 257 8.57 0.18 6.69
N ASP A 258 9.51 1.10 6.94
CA ASP A 258 10.50 1.02 8.01
C ASP A 258 10.37 2.25 8.90
N TYR A 259 10.01 2.02 10.16
CA TYR A 259 9.95 3.04 11.18
C TYR A 259 10.56 2.54 12.50
N ASP A 260 10.83 3.49 13.39
CA ASP A 260 11.01 3.26 14.82
C ASP A 260 9.98 4.07 15.60
N MET A 261 9.79 3.74 16.88
CA MET A 261 8.92 4.51 17.77
C MET A 261 9.73 5.62 18.46
N GLY A 262 9.26 6.85 18.41
CA GLY A 262 9.78 7.99 19.16
C GLY A 262 8.65 8.71 19.89
N ASP A 263 8.73 8.87 21.21
CA ASP A 263 7.68 9.45 22.06
C ASP A 263 6.27 8.93 21.73
N ASP A 264 6.13 7.59 21.62
CA ASP A 264 4.92 6.86 21.21
C ASP A 264 4.38 7.17 19.80
N ARG A 265 5.18 7.80 18.95
CA ARG A 265 4.86 8.09 17.55
C ARG A 265 5.68 7.24 16.59
N LEU A 266 5.07 6.91 15.47
CA LEU A 266 5.75 6.32 14.32
C LEU A 266 6.71 7.35 13.72
N VAL A 267 7.98 6.99 13.61
CA VAL A 267 9.01 7.80 12.96
C VAL A 267 9.62 6.99 11.82
N PRO A 268 9.29 7.29 10.54
CA PRO A 268 9.96 6.68 9.40
C PRO A 268 11.48 6.85 9.48
N VAL A 269 12.23 5.78 9.19
CA VAL A 269 13.70 5.77 9.31
C VAL A 269 14.39 5.38 8.00
N ALA A 270 15.72 5.49 7.94
CA ALA A 270 16.48 4.90 6.84
C ALA A 270 16.33 3.37 6.81
N SER A 271 16.39 2.79 5.61
CA SER A 271 16.31 1.33 5.43
C SER A 271 17.29 0.83 4.38
N TRP A 272 17.25 -0.48 4.08
CA TRP A 272 18.03 -1.07 3.00
C TRP A 272 17.77 -0.39 1.63
N ARG A 273 16.59 0.24 1.44
CA ARG A 273 16.30 1.08 0.27
C ARG A 273 17.19 2.32 0.22
N THR A 274 17.50 2.94 1.37
CA THR A 274 18.45 4.06 1.45
C THR A 274 19.81 3.66 0.89
N ASN A 275 20.27 2.45 1.17
CA ASN A 275 21.55 1.96 0.65
C ASN A 275 21.54 1.80 -0.88
N ILE A 276 20.40 1.49 -1.51
CA ILE A 276 20.28 1.49 -2.97
C ILE A 276 20.58 2.89 -3.52
N VAL A 277 19.99 3.92 -2.93
CA VAL A 277 20.19 5.32 -3.33
C VAL A 277 21.65 5.73 -3.14
N LYS A 278 22.25 5.43 -1.98
CA LYS A 278 23.68 5.67 -1.72
C LYS A 278 24.56 5.00 -2.78
N ARG A 279 24.34 3.72 -3.09
CA ARG A 279 25.09 2.99 -4.14
C ARG A 279 24.94 3.63 -5.51
N LEU A 280 23.73 4.05 -5.89
CA LEU A 280 23.47 4.72 -7.17
C LEU A 280 24.20 6.05 -7.26
N ARG A 281 24.19 6.82 -6.18
CA ARG A 281 24.93 8.08 -6.06
C ARG A 281 26.44 7.86 -6.18
N ASP A 282 26.99 6.87 -5.47
CA ASP A 282 28.44 6.59 -5.50
C ASP A 282 28.97 6.24 -6.89
N VAL A 283 28.14 5.57 -7.71
CA VAL A 283 28.47 5.24 -9.10
C VAL A 283 27.98 6.28 -10.11
N ARG A 284 27.48 7.44 -9.65
CA ARG A 284 26.94 8.54 -10.49
C ARG A 284 25.84 8.10 -11.44
N ARG A 285 24.92 7.27 -10.95
CA ARG A 285 23.73 6.77 -11.67
C ARG A 285 22.43 7.04 -10.94
N LEU A 286 22.43 7.97 -9.98
CA LEU A 286 21.21 8.49 -9.37
C LEU A 286 20.49 9.32 -10.42
N THR A 287 19.20 9.05 -10.63
CA THR A 287 18.37 9.77 -11.60
C THR A 287 18.04 11.16 -11.03
N PRO A 288 18.02 12.25 -11.82
CA PRO A 288 17.52 13.54 -11.33
C PRO A 288 16.07 13.44 -10.82
N ILE A 289 15.71 14.16 -9.78
CA ILE A 289 14.36 14.20 -9.19
C ILE A 289 13.31 14.58 -10.24
N GLU A 290 13.61 15.52 -11.13
CA GLU A 290 12.68 15.89 -12.22
C GLU A 290 12.40 14.73 -13.17
N GLU A 291 13.41 13.94 -13.53
CA GLU A 291 13.24 12.77 -14.41
C GLU A 291 12.46 11.65 -13.68
N LEU A 292 12.73 11.43 -12.39
CA LEU A 292 11.93 10.52 -11.56
C LEU A 292 10.46 10.97 -11.50
N ALA A 293 10.22 12.27 -11.32
CA ALA A 293 8.88 12.83 -11.14
C ALA A 293 8.00 12.70 -12.39
N HIS A 294 8.61 12.71 -13.58
CA HIS A 294 7.92 12.53 -14.87
C HIS A 294 7.85 11.07 -15.33
N THR A 295 8.25 10.11 -14.50
CA THR A 295 8.18 8.70 -14.87
C THR A 295 6.74 8.18 -14.77
N GLU A 296 6.17 7.78 -15.90
CA GLU A 296 4.84 7.16 -16.00
C GLU A 296 4.73 5.81 -15.27
N MET A 297 3.53 5.47 -14.80
CA MET A 297 3.28 4.31 -13.93
C MET A 297 3.80 2.98 -14.53
N GLU A 298 3.55 2.75 -15.82
CA GLU A 298 4.02 1.54 -16.51
C GLU A 298 5.55 1.44 -16.49
N GLN A 299 6.25 2.55 -16.70
CA GLN A 299 7.71 2.57 -16.65
C GLN A 299 8.22 2.49 -15.21
N PHE A 300 7.52 3.10 -14.25
CA PHE A 300 7.86 3.11 -12.84
C PHE A 300 7.91 1.69 -12.25
N THR A 301 6.96 0.86 -12.65
CA THR A 301 6.79 -0.52 -12.16
C THR A 301 7.56 -1.57 -12.97
N SER A 302 7.88 -1.32 -14.25
CA SER A 302 8.53 -2.31 -15.12
C SER A 302 10.06 -2.18 -15.23
N SER A 303 10.60 -0.96 -15.22
CA SER A 303 12.03 -0.71 -15.49
C SER A 303 12.77 -0.31 -14.21
N ARG A 304 13.60 -1.23 -13.69
CA ARG A 304 14.37 -1.07 -12.44
C ARG A 304 13.50 -0.59 -11.26
N PRO A 305 12.36 -1.23 -10.96
CA PRO A 305 11.40 -0.74 -9.97
C PRO A 305 12.06 -0.52 -8.60
N LEU A 306 12.87 -1.47 -8.11
CA LEU A 306 13.55 -1.31 -6.81
C LEU A 306 14.36 -0.01 -6.67
N ALA A 307 15.00 0.47 -7.75
CA ALA A 307 15.74 1.73 -7.72
C ALA A 307 14.81 2.95 -7.64
N LYS A 308 13.70 2.94 -8.40
CA LYS A 308 12.74 4.05 -8.43
C LYS A 308 11.98 4.17 -7.12
N TYR A 309 11.55 3.05 -6.55
CA TYR A 309 10.91 2.99 -5.23
C TYR A 309 11.88 3.49 -4.16
N ALA A 310 13.13 3.00 -4.17
CA ALA A 310 14.14 3.44 -3.22
C ALA A 310 14.41 4.95 -3.30
N GLN A 311 14.51 5.50 -4.51
CA GLN A 311 14.74 6.93 -4.69
C GLN A 311 13.52 7.78 -4.31
N ALA A 312 12.32 7.41 -4.75
CA ALA A 312 11.08 8.09 -4.38
C ALA A 312 10.88 8.12 -2.85
N ARG A 313 11.11 6.98 -2.20
CA ARG A 313 11.14 6.88 -0.73
C ARG A 313 12.12 7.87 -0.11
N ALA A 314 13.34 7.92 -0.62
CA ALA A 314 14.39 8.76 -0.08
C ALA A 314 14.06 10.26 -0.23
N VAL A 315 13.40 10.68 -1.31
CA VAL A 315 12.91 12.06 -1.44
C VAL A 315 11.82 12.36 -0.40
N MET A 316 10.88 11.44 -0.15
CA MET A 316 9.87 11.64 0.89
C MET A 316 10.46 11.67 2.30
N LEU A 317 11.45 10.83 2.57
CA LEU A 317 12.16 10.81 3.85
C LEU A 317 12.99 12.10 4.03
N PHE A 318 13.64 12.60 2.98
CA PHE A 318 14.33 13.89 2.99
C PHE A 318 13.37 15.03 3.34
N LEU A 319 12.19 15.07 2.70
CA LEU A 319 11.16 16.06 3.01
C LEU A 319 10.66 15.95 4.45
N LEU A 320 10.51 14.74 4.97
CA LEU A 320 10.10 14.51 6.35
C LEU A 320 11.15 15.02 7.33
N ASP A 321 12.43 14.68 7.11
CA ASP A 321 13.56 15.11 7.95
C ASP A 321 13.71 16.64 8.01
N HIS A 322 13.34 17.33 6.93
CA HIS A 322 13.32 18.80 6.86
C HIS A 322 12.02 19.44 7.38
N GLY A 323 11.05 18.65 7.85
CA GLY A 323 9.74 19.13 8.29
C GLY A 323 8.89 19.72 7.15
N ARG A 324 9.13 19.30 5.90
CA ARG A 324 8.50 19.81 4.68
C ARG A 324 7.53 18.85 4.01
N LEU A 325 7.42 17.59 4.46
CA LEU A 325 6.55 16.59 3.83
C LEU A 325 5.09 17.05 3.71
N GLY A 326 4.47 17.52 4.80
CA GLY A 326 3.09 18.01 4.77
C GLY A 326 2.90 19.27 3.93
N ALA A 327 3.90 20.17 3.93
CA ALA A 327 3.89 21.36 3.07
C ALA A 327 3.95 20.97 1.58
N PHE A 328 4.82 20.03 1.23
CA PHE A 328 4.90 19.46 -0.11
C PHE A 328 3.56 18.86 -0.55
N TYR A 329 2.97 17.98 0.26
CA TYR A 329 1.71 17.32 -0.10
C TYR A 329 0.55 18.31 -0.29
N ASN A 330 0.48 19.33 0.56
CA ASN A 330 -0.53 20.39 0.45
C ASN A 330 -0.35 21.26 -0.81
N GLU A 331 0.89 21.66 -1.14
CA GLU A 331 1.18 22.38 -2.38
C GLU A 331 0.88 21.52 -3.60
N TYR A 332 1.25 20.23 -3.55
CA TYR A 332 1.03 19.28 -4.62
C TYR A 332 -0.45 19.11 -4.94
N THR A 333 -1.26 18.79 -3.93
CA THR A 333 -2.71 18.55 -4.12
C THR A 333 -3.48 19.80 -4.55
N LYS A 334 -3.00 21.01 -4.23
CA LYS A 334 -3.59 22.28 -4.71
C LYS A 334 -3.16 22.64 -6.12
N GLY A 335 -1.90 22.38 -6.47
CA GLY A 335 -1.27 22.76 -7.74
C GLY A 335 -1.30 21.68 -8.81
N ILE A 336 -1.92 20.52 -8.57
CA ILE A 336 -1.80 19.34 -9.44
C ILE A 336 -2.26 19.58 -10.89
N SER A 337 -3.21 20.50 -11.12
CA SER A 337 -3.64 20.85 -12.48
C SER A 337 -2.63 21.70 -13.24
N GLU A 338 -1.75 22.42 -12.53
CA GLU A 338 -0.66 23.20 -13.11
C GLU A 338 0.57 22.33 -13.35
N ASP A 339 0.89 21.47 -12.38
CA ASP A 339 2.03 20.55 -12.43
C ASP A 339 1.66 19.18 -11.82
N PRO A 340 1.23 18.22 -12.65
CA PRO A 340 0.91 16.86 -12.21
C PRO A 340 2.12 16.11 -11.65
N SER A 341 3.34 16.48 -12.04
CA SER A 341 4.58 15.83 -11.60
C SER A 341 4.91 16.14 -10.14
N GLY A 342 4.51 17.31 -9.65
CA GLY A 342 4.82 17.79 -8.29
C GLY A 342 6.19 18.42 -8.11
N VAL A 343 6.97 18.62 -9.17
CA VAL A 343 8.27 19.33 -9.13
C VAL A 343 8.11 20.77 -8.62
N LEU A 344 7.07 21.47 -9.07
CA LEU A 344 6.76 22.83 -8.62
C LEU A 344 6.34 22.86 -7.15
N ALA A 345 5.58 21.86 -6.70
CA ALA A 345 5.22 21.70 -5.30
C ALA A 345 6.45 21.45 -4.42
N LEU A 346 7.41 20.65 -4.90
CA LEU A 346 8.69 20.41 -4.24
C LEU A 346 9.48 21.72 -4.05
N LYS A 347 9.62 22.51 -5.13
CA LYS A 347 10.27 23.83 -5.07
C LYS A 347 9.59 24.78 -4.08
N ARG A 348 8.26 24.88 -4.14
CA ARG A 348 7.46 25.74 -3.25
C ARG A 348 7.58 25.33 -1.79
N ALA A 349 7.52 24.03 -1.49
CA ALA A 349 7.61 23.52 -0.13
C ALA A 349 8.99 23.71 0.50
N MET A 350 10.05 23.55 -0.28
CA MET A 350 11.44 23.75 0.18
C MET A 350 11.85 25.23 0.18
N GLY A 351 11.19 26.08 -0.62
CA GLY A 351 11.61 27.46 -0.83
C GLY A 351 12.96 27.57 -1.55
N MET A 352 13.24 26.62 -2.44
CA MET A 352 14.53 26.44 -3.12
C MET A 352 14.30 26.16 -4.61
N GLU A 353 15.29 26.51 -5.44
CA GLU A 353 15.33 26.05 -6.83
C GLU A 353 15.74 24.57 -6.88
N LEU A 354 15.40 23.88 -7.97
CA LEU A 354 15.54 22.42 -8.04
C LEU A 354 17.00 21.96 -7.92
N ASP A 355 17.94 22.70 -8.50
CA ASP A 355 19.39 22.43 -8.39
C ASP A 355 19.88 22.51 -6.94
N GLN A 356 19.37 23.47 -6.16
CA GLN A 356 19.67 23.59 -4.73
C GLN A 356 19.07 22.43 -3.92
N ILE A 357 17.87 21.98 -4.29
CA ILE A 357 17.22 20.82 -3.66
C ILE A 357 18.01 19.54 -3.94
N GLU A 358 18.46 19.35 -5.18
CA GLU A 358 19.30 18.21 -5.57
C GLU A 358 20.62 18.20 -4.78
N GLU A 359 21.31 19.34 -4.69
CA GLU A 359 22.54 19.45 -3.90
C GLU A 359 22.31 19.13 -2.41
N ALA A 360 21.25 19.68 -1.82
CA ALA A 360 20.89 19.40 -0.43
C ALA A 360 20.49 17.93 -0.20
N TYR A 361 19.76 17.35 -1.16
CA TYR A 361 19.32 15.95 -1.14
C TYR A 361 20.52 14.99 -1.23
N GLU A 362 21.46 15.23 -2.15
CA GLU A 362 22.67 14.42 -2.26
C GLU A 362 23.56 14.52 -1.01
N ALA A 363 23.75 15.73 -0.48
CA ALA A 363 24.50 15.93 0.76
C ALA A 363 23.84 15.21 1.96
N TRP A 364 22.51 15.22 2.01
CA TRP A 364 21.75 14.49 3.02
C TRP A 364 21.91 12.97 2.86
N ILE A 365 21.81 12.44 1.63
CA ILE A 365 22.06 11.02 1.35
C ILE A 365 23.46 10.60 1.83
N ASP A 366 24.48 11.43 1.57
CA ASP A 366 25.86 11.17 1.98
C ASP A 366 26.00 11.06 3.49
N ALA A 367 25.30 11.93 4.24
CA ALA A 367 25.34 11.98 5.70
C ALA A 367 24.64 10.78 6.38
N LEU A 368 23.69 10.12 5.72
CA LEU A 368 22.98 8.98 6.30
C LEU A 368 23.91 7.77 6.52
N PRO A 369 23.81 7.06 7.67
CA PRO A 369 24.53 5.82 7.86
C PRO A 369 23.98 4.73 6.92
N ALA A 370 24.84 3.78 6.55
CA ALA A 370 24.38 2.56 5.90
C ALA A 370 23.56 1.71 6.88
N VAL A 371 22.47 1.12 6.40
CA VAL A 371 21.61 0.24 7.20
C VAL A 371 22.02 -1.22 6.99
N PRO A 372 22.13 -2.06 8.03
CA PRO A 372 22.37 -3.49 7.85
C PRO A 372 21.31 -4.15 6.94
N GLU A 373 21.74 -4.85 5.88
CA GLU A 373 20.84 -5.54 4.93
C GLU A 373 20.88 -7.06 5.08
N THR A 374 22.04 -7.56 5.52
CA THR A 374 22.35 -8.97 5.64
C THR A 374 22.91 -9.27 7.01
N GLY A 375 22.89 -10.55 7.40
CA GLY A 375 23.51 -10.96 8.65
C GLY A 375 24.98 -10.54 8.75
N SER A 376 25.74 -10.54 7.65
CA SER A 376 27.16 -10.15 7.65
C SER A 376 27.41 -8.69 7.98
N ASP A 377 26.39 -7.83 7.89
CA ASP A 377 26.50 -6.42 8.25
C ASP A 377 26.36 -6.19 9.75
N LEU A 378 25.98 -7.22 10.52
CA LEU A 378 25.75 -7.12 11.96
C LEU A 378 27.03 -7.31 12.77
N SER A 379 27.29 -6.41 13.72
CA SER A 379 28.36 -6.58 14.72
C SER A 379 28.02 -7.59 15.82
N ALA A 380 26.73 -7.89 15.98
CA ALA A 380 26.21 -8.74 17.05
C ALA A 380 25.29 -9.84 16.49
N THR A 381 25.25 -11.00 17.15
CA THR A 381 24.46 -12.14 16.69
C THR A 381 23.79 -12.90 17.84
N LEU A 382 22.64 -13.50 17.54
CA LEU A 382 22.00 -14.49 18.41
C LEU A 382 22.72 -15.85 18.37
N GLY A 383 23.64 -16.08 17.43
CA GLY A 383 24.34 -17.36 17.28
C GLY A 383 23.42 -18.52 16.88
N ILE A 384 22.38 -18.21 16.11
CA ILE A 384 21.38 -19.16 15.59
C ILE A 384 21.17 -18.92 14.10
N GLY A 385 20.73 -19.94 13.37
CA GLY A 385 20.20 -19.80 12.01
C GLY A 385 18.74 -19.38 12.04
N ILE A 386 18.39 -18.38 11.26
CA ILE A 386 17.03 -17.86 11.09
C ILE A 386 16.62 -17.87 9.62
N THR A 387 15.32 -17.95 9.38
CA THR A 387 14.73 -17.89 8.04
C THR A 387 13.43 -17.08 8.06
N THR A 388 12.92 -16.72 6.89
CA THR A 388 11.65 -16.00 6.76
C THR A 388 10.49 -16.84 7.32
N GLY A 389 9.66 -16.23 8.16
CA GLY A 389 8.48 -16.89 8.71
C GLY A 389 7.26 -16.86 7.81
N GLU A 390 6.10 -16.80 8.44
CA GLU A 390 4.81 -16.74 7.74
C GLU A 390 4.23 -15.33 7.66
N GLY A 391 5.02 -14.31 8.04
CA GLY A 391 4.61 -12.89 7.97
C GLY A 391 4.48 -12.18 9.32
N ASP A 392 4.55 -12.91 10.43
CA ASP A 392 4.44 -12.38 11.79
C ASP A 392 5.76 -12.37 12.58
N GLY A 393 6.86 -12.80 11.95
CA GLY A 393 8.19 -12.87 12.55
C GLY A 393 9.18 -13.72 11.76
N VAL A 394 10.43 -13.80 12.23
CA VAL A 394 11.46 -14.71 11.70
C VAL A 394 11.45 -16.05 12.43
N VAL A 395 11.70 -17.14 11.71
CA VAL A 395 11.68 -18.50 12.28
C VAL A 395 13.09 -18.95 12.63
N VAL A 396 13.25 -19.55 13.81
CA VAL A 396 14.49 -20.22 14.21
C VAL A 396 14.65 -21.51 13.41
N GLU A 397 15.51 -21.48 12.39
CA GLU A 397 15.76 -22.60 11.49
C GLU A 397 16.70 -23.63 12.12
N SER A 398 17.78 -23.17 12.75
CA SER A 398 18.80 -24.04 13.34
C SER A 398 19.49 -23.41 14.55
N LEU A 399 19.90 -24.24 15.51
CA LEU A 399 20.68 -23.81 16.66
C LEU A 399 21.45 -24.99 17.26
N THR A 400 22.63 -24.71 17.82
CA THR A 400 23.43 -25.71 18.54
C THR A 400 22.88 -25.97 19.93
N SER A 401 23.27 -27.08 20.56
CA SER A 401 22.93 -27.35 21.97
C SER A 401 23.43 -26.27 22.93
N ALA A 402 24.56 -25.63 22.61
CA ALA A 402 25.09 -24.51 23.38
C ALA A 402 24.22 -23.25 23.21
N ALA A 403 23.86 -22.91 21.97
CA ALA A 403 22.97 -21.80 21.68
C ALA A 403 21.61 -21.99 22.36
N ARG A 404 21.02 -23.19 22.28
CA ARG A 404 19.75 -23.51 22.95
C ARG A 404 19.78 -23.29 24.46
N ARG A 405 20.87 -23.69 25.13
CA ARG A 405 21.01 -23.47 26.58
C ARG A 405 21.15 -21.99 26.93
N ARG A 406 21.80 -21.20 26.08
CA ARG A 406 22.00 -19.76 26.30
C ARG A 406 20.73 -18.96 26.00
N THR A 407 20.07 -19.24 24.88
CA THR A 407 18.95 -18.43 24.39
C THR A 407 17.59 -18.94 24.85
N GLY A 408 17.49 -20.21 25.29
CA GLY A 408 16.21 -20.85 25.59
C GLY A 408 15.35 -21.18 24.36
N LEU A 409 15.76 -20.75 23.16
CA LEU A 409 14.98 -20.90 21.92
C LEU A 409 14.94 -22.34 21.42
N HIS A 410 13.93 -22.63 20.61
CA HIS A 410 13.77 -23.92 19.93
C HIS A 410 13.66 -23.77 18.41
N THR A 411 14.08 -24.79 17.66
CA THR A 411 13.82 -24.86 16.21
C THR A 411 12.31 -24.79 15.93
N GLY A 412 11.93 -23.98 14.95
CA GLY A 412 10.54 -23.72 14.56
C GLY A 412 9.82 -22.68 15.42
N GLU A 413 10.48 -22.12 16.43
CA GLU A 413 9.97 -20.97 17.17
C GLU A 413 10.08 -19.69 16.33
N VAL A 414 9.14 -18.78 16.48
CA VAL A 414 9.09 -17.51 15.73
C VAL A 414 9.51 -16.37 16.66
N ILE A 415 10.47 -15.54 16.24
CA ILE A 415 10.83 -14.31 16.94
C ILE A 415 10.02 -13.17 16.32
N THR A 416 9.18 -12.54 17.13
CA THR A 416 8.21 -11.53 16.68
C THR A 416 8.63 -10.11 17.08
N ALA A 417 9.50 -9.96 18.07
CA ALA A 417 10.05 -8.66 18.48
C ALA A 417 11.39 -8.78 19.23
N ILE A 418 12.14 -7.67 19.26
CA ILE A 418 13.35 -7.45 20.06
C ILE A 418 13.18 -6.17 20.89
N ASN A 419 13.18 -6.28 22.22
CA ASN A 419 12.88 -5.19 23.15
C ASN A 419 11.57 -4.46 22.79
N GLY A 420 10.53 -5.22 22.45
CA GLY A 420 9.22 -4.69 22.03
C GLY A 420 9.18 -4.11 20.61
N ARG A 421 10.33 -3.95 19.93
CA ARG A 421 10.37 -3.53 18.51
C ARG A 421 10.00 -4.71 17.62
N PRO A 422 8.95 -4.60 16.78
CA PRO A 422 8.54 -5.68 15.89
C PRO A 422 9.68 -6.14 14.97
N THR A 423 9.66 -7.43 14.62
CA THR A 423 10.59 -8.04 13.66
C THR A 423 9.83 -8.95 12.69
N ARG A 424 8.90 -8.37 11.94
CA ARG A 424 7.89 -9.05 11.10
C ARG A 424 8.49 -9.83 9.94
N ASP A 425 9.60 -9.32 9.41
CA ASP A 425 10.35 -9.94 8.33
C ASP A 425 11.86 -9.94 8.62
N LEU A 426 12.63 -10.53 7.71
CA LEU A 426 14.07 -10.68 7.86
C LEU A 426 14.82 -9.34 7.79
N PHE A 427 14.38 -8.41 6.95
CA PHE A 427 15.02 -7.09 6.83
C PHE A 427 14.78 -6.26 8.09
N GLU A 428 13.55 -6.27 8.61
CA GLU A 428 13.21 -5.60 9.88
C GLU A 428 13.98 -6.24 11.04
N PHE A 429 14.06 -7.57 11.11
CA PHE A 429 14.87 -8.27 12.10
C PHE A 429 16.35 -7.85 12.05
N ILE A 430 16.96 -7.83 10.86
CA ILE A 430 18.36 -7.45 10.68
C ILE A 430 18.58 -5.98 11.07
N ARG A 431 17.71 -5.07 10.62
CA ARG A 431 17.76 -3.64 10.97
C ARG A 431 17.66 -3.43 12.48
N VAL A 432 16.68 -4.06 13.13
CA VAL A 432 16.46 -3.93 14.58
C VAL A 432 17.63 -4.53 15.34
N LEU A 433 18.08 -5.75 15.00
CA LEU A 433 19.22 -6.38 15.67
C LEU A 433 20.51 -5.58 15.50
N GLY A 434 20.70 -4.94 14.33
CA GLY A 434 21.85 -4.10 14.02
C GLY A 434 21.97 -2.83 14.85
N SER A 435 20.92 -2.43 15.57
CA SER A 435 20.98 -1.34 16.55
C SER A 435 21.59 -1.74 17.90
N TYR A 436 21.92 -3.02 18.09
CA TYR A 436 22.51 -3.56 19.31
C TYR A 436 23.94 -4.05 19.11
N SER A 437 24.70 -4.03 20.20
CA SER A 437 26.12 -4.43 20.23
C SER A 437 26.32 -5.77 20.93
N ALA A 438 27.45 -6.42 20.65
CA ALA A 438 27.86 -7.63 21.35
C ALA A 438 27.95 -7.39 22.87
N GLY A 439 27.56 -8.38 23.66
CA GLY A 439 27.48 -8.30 25.13
C GLY A 439 26.25 -7.57 25.67
N GLN A 440 25.42 -6.92 24.82
CA GLN A 440 24.14 -6.38 25.28
C GLN A 440 23.11 -7.49 25.44
N SER A 441 22.29 -7.38 26.49
CA SER A 441 21.12 -8.24 26.69
C SER A 441 19.88 -7.62 26.05
N VAL A 442 19.19 -8.40 25.24
CA VAL A 442 17.91 -8.03 24.62
C VAL A 442 16.81 -8.99 25.04
N THR A 443 15.57 -8.50 25.17
CA THR A 443 14.39 -9.32 25.38
C THR A 443 13.80 -9.69 24.02
N LEU A 444 13.77 -10.98 23.70
CA LEU A 444 13.09 -11.50 22.52
C LEU A 444 11.65 -11.84 22.90
N THR A 445 10.68 -11.34 22.14
CA THR A 445 9.32 -11.88 22.16
C THR A 445 9.23 -13.00 21.15
N THR A 446 8.80 -14.18 21.60
CA THR A 446 8.76 -15.40 20.79
C THR A 446 7.39 -16.04 20.78
N ARG A 447 7.10 -16.79 19.72
CA ARG A 447 5.87 -17.55 19.55
C ARG A 447 6.17 -19.00 19.21
N ARG A 448 5.53 -19.92 19.93
CA ARG A 448 5.50 -21.36 19.60
C ARG A 448 4.05 -21.83 19.52
N GLY A 449 3.56 -21.99 18.29
CA GLY A 449 2.13 -22.21 18.05
C GLY A 449 1.32 -20.97 18.45
N ILE A 450 0.46 -21.11 19.47
CA ILE A 450 -0.36 -20.02 20.02
C ILE A 450 0.23 -19.39 21.29
N LYS A 451 1.31 -19.96 21.84
CA LYS A 451 1.92 -19.49 23.09
C LYS A 451 2.97 -18.44 22.77
N PHE A 452 2.88 -17.30 23.44
CA PHE A 452 3.89 -16.26 23.43
C PHE A 452 4.71 -16.31 24.72
N SER A 453 5.99 -15.98 24.61
CA SER A 453 6.92 -15.88 25.72
C SER A 453 7.92 -14.76 25.48
N GLU A 454 8.53 -14.30 26.55
CA GLU A 454 9.68 -13.41 26.48
C GLU A 454 10.90 -14.12 27.04
N VAL A 455 12.04 -13.95 26.36
CA VAL A 455 13.31 -14.50 26.80
C VAL A 455 14.42 -13.47 26.66
N GLN A 456 15.18 -13.28 27.74
CA GLN A 456 16.34 -12.40 27.71
C GLN A 456 17.54 -13.15 27.15
N VAL A 457 18.21 -12.55 26.17
CA VAL A 457 19.35 -13.15 25.47
C VAL A 457 20.48 -12.14 25.39
N GLU A 458 21.66 -12.53 25.86
CA GLU A 458 22.90 -11.79 25.63
C GLU A 458 23.40 -12.04 24.20
N LEU A 459 23.68 -10.97 23.47
CA LEU A 459 24.18 -10.99 22.11
C LEU A 459 25.67 -11.34 22.07
N LEU A 460 26.05 -12.16 21.09
CA LEU A 460 27.45 -12.54 20.87
C LEU A 460 28.11 -11.59 19.87
N GLU A 461 29.43 -11.50 19.93
CA GLU A 461 30.23 -10.98 18.83
C GLU A 461 30.08 -11.90 17.61
N ARG A 462 29.98 -11.30 16.42
CA ARG A 462 29.72 -12.03 15.18
C ARG A 462 30.95 -12.76 14.64
#